data_AF-X1AMT2-F1
#
_entry.id   AF-X1AMT2-F1
#
_cell.length_a   1.000
_cell.length_b   1.000
_cell.length_c   1.000
_cell.angle_alpha   90.00
_cell.angle_beta   90.00
_cell.angle_gamma   90.00
#
_symmetry.space_group_name_H-M   'P 1'
#
loop_
_entity.id
_entity.type
_entity.pdbx_description
1 polymer ?
#
loop_
_entity_poly.entity_id
_entity_poly.type
_entity_poly.pdbx_seq_one_letter_code
_entity_poly.pdbx_strand_id
1 'polypeptide(L)'
;MPKLTGTERVFKAVRRQEPDMVPTFEMDIHIGVIQAIKPGLDYVGFCDYMDLDAVVYLDQKSLKWEMLDEAKGVARSEWGNISRFSGAGQFIPVQSRSSAPPYRDSLSYL
;
A
#
# COMPACT_ATOMS: atom_id res chain seq x y z
N MET A 1 -28.90 -3.43 -12.35
CA MET A 1 -28.47 -4.48 -11.41
C MET A 1 -28.64 -3.95 -9.98
N PRO A 2 -28.92 -4.80 -8.98
CA PRO A 2 -28.95 -4.35 -7.58
C PRO A 2 -27.57 -3.84 -7.14
N LYS A 3 -27.54 -2.80 -6.31
CA LYS A 3 -26.31 -2.27 -5.72
C LYS A 3 -25.74 -3.30 -4.74
N LEU A 4 -24.44 -3.59 -4.87
CA LEU A 4 -23.71 -4.48 -3.99
C LEU A 4 -23.03 -3.69 -2.86
N THR A 5 -22.83 -4.36 -1.74
CA THR A 5 -21.90 -3.94 -0.69
C THR A 5 -20.46 -4.08 -1.18
N GLY A 6 -19.50 -3.38 -0.55
CA GLY A 6 -18.09 -3.51 -0.90
C GLY A 6 -17.55 -4.93 -0.73
N THR A 7 -17.99 -5.63 0.32
CA THR A 7 -17.67 -7.04 0.52
C THR A 7 -18.15 -7.91 -0.65
N GLU A 8 -19.41 -7.77 -1.07
CA GLU A 8 -19.95 -8.53 -2.21
C GLU A 8 -19.21 -8.22 -3.51
N ARG A 9 -18.85 -6.95 -3.73
CA ARG A 9 -18.10 -6.48 -4.89
C ARG A 9 -16.71 -7.11 -4.95
N VAL A 10 -15.96 -7.07 -3.85
CA VAL A 10 -14.63 -7.68 -3.71
C VAL A 10 -14.70 -9.18 -3.96
N PHE A 11 -15.63 -9.89 -3.33
CA PHE A 11 -15.73 -11.34 -3.51
C PHE A 11 -16.15 -11.75 -4.92
N LYS A 12 -17.01 -10.97 -5.59
CA LYS A 12 -17.32 -11.20 -7.01
C LYS A 12 -16.08 -11.01 -7.89
N ALA A 13 -15.35 -9.91 -7.71
CA ALA A 13 -14.13 -9.64 -8.47
C ALA A 13 -13.07 -10.75 -8.28
N VAL A 14 -12.78 -11.16 -7.04
CA VAL A 14 -11.82 -12.25 -6.74
C VAL A 14 -12.27 -13.58 -7.34
N ARG A 15 -13.58 -13.84 -7.43
CA ARG A 15 -14.16 -15.04 -8.04
C ARG A 15 -14.32 -14.95 -9.55
N ARG A 16 -13.80 -13.90 -10.21
CA ARG A 16 -13.96 -13.64 -11.64
C ARG A 16 -15.43 -13.59 -12.09
N GLN A 17 -16.30 -13.08 -11.22
CA GLN A 17 -17.70 -12.79 -11.52
C GLN A 17 -17.89 -11.29 -11.74
N GLU A 18 -18.93 -10.90 -12.47
CA GLU A 18 -19.24 -9.48 -12.70
C GLU A 18 -19.79 -8.81 -11.43
N PRO A 19 -19.09 -7.78 -10.90
CA PRO A 19 -19.62 -6.88 -9.89
C PRO A 19 -20.50 -5.79 -10.51
N ASP A 20 -21.20 -5.03 -9.68
CA ASP A 20 -21.96 -3.84 -10.12
C ASP A 20 -21.05 -2.67 -10.55
N MET A 21 -19.82 -2.61 -10.01
CA MET A 21 -18.73 -1.71 -10.41
C MET A 21 -17.37 -2.29 -9.99
N VAL A 22 -16.27 -1.70 -10.43
CA VAL A 22 -14.91 -2.12 -10.03
C VAL A 22 -14.71 -1.80 -8.54
N PRO A 23 -14.35 -2.78 -7.67
CA PRO A 23 -14.10 -2.48 -6.27
C PRO A 23 -12.82 -1.67 -6.09
N THR A 24 -12.82 -0.72 -5.15
CA THR A 24 -11.67 0.14 -4.86
C THR A 24 -11.17 -0.05 -3.43
N PHE A 25 -9.86 0.09 -3.25
CA PHE A 25 -9.21 0.17 -1.95
C PHE A 25 -7.84 0.84 -2.11
N GLU A 26 -7.27 1.33 -1.02
CA GLU A 26 -5.92 1.88 -0.98
C GLU A 26 -5.03 1.05 -0.07
N MET A 27 -3.80 0.78 -0.50
CA MET A 27 -2.86 -0.05 0.27
C MET A 27 -2.44 0.61 1.59
N ASP A 28 -2.37 1.95 1.60
CA ASP A 28 -2.04 2.77 2.76
C ASP A 28 -2.53 4.19 2.51
N ILE A 29 -3.00 4.88 3.55
CA ILE A 29 -3.42 6.28 3.47
C ILE A 29 -2.72 7.05 4.58
N HIS A 30 -1.82 7.96 4.19
CA HIS A 30 -1.05 8.75 5.13
C HIS A 30 -1.96 9.55 6.07
N ILE A 31 -1.69 9.53 7.38
CA ILE A 31 -2.52 10.21 8.39
C ILE A 31 -2.71 11.71 8.10
N GLY A 32 -1.71 12.37 7.53
CA GLY A 32 -1.82 13.77 7.11
C GLY A 32 -2.86 14.00 6.00
N VAL A 33 -3.09 13.03 5.11
CA VAL A 33 -4.14 13.09 4.08
C VAL A 33 -5.51 12.94 4.74
N ILE A 34 -5.65 11.99 5.66
CA ILE A 34 -6.88 11.79 6.45
C ILE A 34 -7.24 13.09 7.19
N GLN A 35 -6.28 13.66 7.93
CA GLN A 35 -6.53 14.87 8.71
C GLN A 35 -6.78 16.11 7.83
N ALA A 36 -6.25 16.16 6.60
CA ALA A 36 -6.52 17.25 5.67
C ALA A 36 -7.92 17.17 5.02
N ILE A 37 -8.38 15.95 4.69
CA ILE A 37 -9.66 15.73 4.01
C ILE A 37 -10.82 15.66 5.02
N LYS A 38 -10.65 14.87 6.08
CA LYS A 38 -11.69 14.64 7.09
C LYS A 38 -11.04 14.49 8.49
N PRO A 39 -10.81 15.61 9.19
CA PRO A 39 -10.20 15.62 10.50
C PRO A 39 -10.95 14.75 11.51
N GLY A 40 -10.20 14.09 12.39
CA GLY A 40 -10.74 13.31 13.52
C GLY A 40 -11.13 11.87 13.20
N LEU A 41 -11.01 11.43 11.94
CA LEU A 41 -11.15 10.01 11.61
C LEU A 41 -9.81 9.26 11.77
N ASP A 42 -9.91 7.99 12.11
CA ASP A 42 -8.83 7.01 11.94
C ASP A 42 -8.87 6.40 10.53
N TYR A 43 -7.94 5.49 10.23
CA TYR A 43 -7.85 4.86 8.90
C TYR A 43 -9.15 4.15 8.48
N VAL A 44 -9.74 3.36 9.39
CA VAL A 44 -10.95 2.57 9.09
C VAL A 44 -12.15 3.50 8.88
N GLY A 45 -12.35 4.47 9.78
CA GLY A 45 -13.42 5.45 9.61
C GLY A 45 -13.23 6.30 8.35
N PHE A 46 -11.99 6.56 7.94
CA PHE A 46 -11.71 7.24 6.68
C PHE A 46 -12.02 6.38 5.46
N CYS A 47 -11.73 5.08 5.48
CA CYS A 47 -12.15 4.15 4.42
C CYS A 47 -13.68 4.14 4.24
N ASP A 48 -14.43 4.10 5.35
CA ASP A 48 -15.90 4.19 5.32
C ASP A 48 -16.37 5.55 4.76
N TYR A 49 -15.74 6.65 5.18
CA TYR A 49 -16.06 7.99 4.68
C TYR A 49 -15.83 8.15 3.17
N MET A 50 -14.79 7.50 2.65
CA MET A 50 -14.44 7.52 1.23
C MET A 50 -15.20 6.48 0.39
N ASP A 51 -16.07 5.67 1.02
CA ASP A 51 -16.82 4.56 0.38
C ASP A 51 -15.88 3.54 -0.31
N LEU A 52 -14.76 3.21 0.36
CA LEU A 52 -13.83 2.17 -0.12
C LEU A 52 -14.37 0.77 0.18
N ASP A 53 -14.13 -0.17 -0.73
CA ASP A 53 -14.72 -1.51 -0.68
C ASP A 53 -13.95 -2.50 0.20
N ALA A 54 -12.71 -2.16 0.55
CA ALA A 54 -11.88 -2.94 1.45
C ALA A 54 -10.94 -2.06 2.27
N VAL A 55 -10.67 -2.53 3.49
CA VAL A 55 -9.62 -2.03 4.37
C VAL A 55 -8.41 -2.92 4.18
N VAL A 56 -7.26 -2.33 3.86
CA VAL A 56 -6.00 -3.08 3.75
C VAL A 56 -5.32 -3.09 5.10
N TYR A 57 -5.15 -4.28 5.67
CA TYR A 57 -4.36 -4.45 6.89
C TYR A 57 -2.96 -4.92 6.51
N LEU A 58 -1.98 -4.02 6.63
CA LEU A 58 -0.56 -4.38 6.58
C LEU A 58 -0.06 -4.60 8.01
N ASP A 59 0.26 -5.85 8.36
CA ASP A 59 0.86 -6.14 9.67
C ASP A 59 2.33 -5.72 9.72
N GLN A 60 2.58 -4.43 9.92
CA GLN A 60 3.94 -3.91 10.08
C GLN A 60 4.67 -4.53 11.29
N LYS A 61 3.95 -5.09 12.28
CA LYS A 61 4.57 -5.69 13.47
C LYS A 61 5.21 -7.05 13.17
N SER A 62 4.75 -7.72 12.12
CA SER A 62 5.38 -8.94 11.62
C SER A 62 6.67 -8.68 10.85
N LEU A 63 6.91 -7.44 10.42
CA LEU A 63 8.05 -7.07 9.60
C LEU A 63 9.33 -7.05 10.42
N LYS A 64 10.33 -7.79 9.96
CA LYS A 64 11.66 -7.80 10.58
C LYS A 64 12.53 -6.72 9.95
N TRP A 65 13.13 -5.91 10.81
CA TRP A 65 14.05 -4.85 10.43
C TRP A 65 15.42 -5.06 11.08
N GLU A 66 16.47 -4.97 10.27
CA GLU A 66 17.86 -4.92 10.72
C GLU A 66 18.30 -3.46 10.68
N MET A 67 18.55 -2.85 11.84
CA MET A 67 19.06 -1.47 11.90
C MET A 67 20.49 -1.43 11.35
N LEU A 68 20.74 -0.57 10.36
CA LEU A 68 22.04 -0.39 9.73
C LEU A 68 22.74 0.90 10.20
N ASP A 69 21.96 1.96 10.48
CA ASP A 69 22.45 3.23 11.04
C ASP A 69 21.30 3.89 11.83
N GLU A 70 21.32 3.75 13.17
CA GLU A 70 20.28 4.30 14.04
C GLU A 70 20.23 5.83 14.00
N ALA A 71 21.39 6.49 13.95
CA ALA A 71 21.48 7.95 13.94
C ALA A 71 20.84 8.55 12.69
N LYS A 72 20.87 7.82 11.58
CA LYS A 72 20.23 8.22 10.31
C LYS A 72 18.88 7.55 10.07
N GLY A 73 18.41 6.70 10.98
CA GLY A 73 17.17 5.94 10.82
C GLY A 73 17.17 4.99 9.61
N VAL A 74 18.32 4.40 9.28
CA VAL A 74 18.46 3.48 8.14
C VAL A 74 18.34 2.04 8.61
N ALA A 75 17.45 1.29 7.98
CA ALA A 75 17.18 -0.10 8.29
C ALA A 75 17.02 -0.94 7.02
N ARG A 76 17.36 -2.23 7.10
CA ARG A 76 17.09 -3.22 6.07
C ARG A 76 15.86 -4.04 6.43
N SER A 77 14.93 -4.21 5.49
CA SER A 77 13.78 -5.08 5.66
C SER A 77 14.14 -6.55 5.41
N GLU A 78 13.25 -7.46 5.79
CA GLU A 78 13.38 -8.91 5.53
C GLU A 78 13.50 -9.29 4.05
N TRP A 79 13.05 -8.42 3.15
CA TRP A 79 13.20 -8.59 1.69
C TRP A 79 14.51 -8.02 1.15
N GLY A 80 15.38 -7.47 2.02
CA GLY A 80 16.68 -6.93 1.66
C GLY A 80 16.68 -5.48 1.17
N ASN A 81 15.54 -4.78 1.21
CA ASN A 81 15.47 -3.36 0.87
C ASN A 81 16.10 -2.53 1.99
N ILE A 82 17.00 -1.62 1.65
CA ILE A 82 17.54 -0.65 2.59
C ILE A 82 16.70 0.61 2.47
N SER A 83 16.06 0.99 3.57
CA SER A 83 15.19 2.15 3.65
C SER A 83 15.57 3.05 4.80
N ARG A 84 15.22 4.33 4.67
CA ARG A 84 15.38 5.33 5.72
C ARG A 84 14.01 5.77 6.22
N PHE A 85 13.86 5.79 7.54
CA PHE A 85 12.68 6.38 8.17
C PHE A 85 12.71 7.90 8.01
N SER A 86 11.65 8.46 7.45
CA SER A 86 11.56 9.91 7.18
C SER A 86 10.70 10.68 8.17
N GLY A 87 10.07 9.99 9.14
CA GLY A 87 9.06 10.58 10.02
C GLY A 87 7.69 10.76 9.37
N ALA A 88 7.57 10.64 8.03
CA ALA A 88 6.32 10.78 7.28
C ALA A 88 5.55 9.44 7.17
N GLY A 89 5.61 8.58 8.19
CA GLY A 89 4.89 7.31 8.24
C GLY A 89 5.35 6.22 7.25
N GLN A 90 6.21 6.53 6.28
CA GLN A 90 6.71 5.57 5.30
C GLN A 90 8.25 5.52 5.23
N PHE A 91 8.73 4.32 4.94
CA PHE A 91 10.13 4.04 4.65
C PHE A 91 10.47 4.52 3.23
N ILE A 92 11.44 5.43 3.11
CA ILE A 92 11.94 5.87 1.82
C ILE A 92 13.05 4.90 1.40
N PRO A 93 12.94 4.20 0.25
CA PRO A 93 14.01 3.34 -0.22
C PRO A 93 15.29 4.16 -0.46
N VAL A 94 16.38 3.73 0.16
CA VAL A 94 17.74 4.27 -0.09
C VAL A 94 18.46 3.40 -1.11
N GLN A 95 18.26 2.09 -1.01
CA GLN A 95 18.77 1.13 -1.98
C GLN A 95 17.77 -0.03 -2.08
N SER A 96 17.28 -0.25 -3.30
CA SER A 96 16.47 -1.43 -3.61
C SER A 96 17.39 -2.54 -4.11
N ARG A 97 17.18 -3.76 -3.60
CA ARG A 97 17.85 -4.94 -4.15
C ARG A 97 17.07 -5.38 -5.38
N SER A 98 17.15 -4.64 -6.48
CA SER A 98 16.47 -5.07 -7.71
C SER A 98 17.08 -6.41 -8.16
N SER A 99 16.33 -7.50 -8.03
CA SER A 99 16.62 -8.75 -8.73
C SER A 99 16.17 -8.70 -10.19
N ALA A 100 15.45 -7.65 -10.60
CA ALA A 100 15.15 -7.40 -11.99
C ALA A 100 16.47 -7.07 -12.72
N PRO A 101 16.85 -7.81 -13.78
CA PRO A 101 17.93 -7.35 -14.65
C PRO A 101 17.60 -5.93 -15.14
N PRO A 102 18.60 -5.06 -15.34
CA PRO A 102 18.36 -3.76 -15.94
C PRO A 102 17.53 -3.98 -17.22
N TYR A 103 16.46 -3.21 -17.37
CA TYR A 103 15.60 -3.23 -18.55
C TYR A 103 16.51 -3.14 -19.78
N ARG A 104 16.73 -4.27 -20.47
CA ARG A 104 17.41 -4.25 -21.77
C ARG A 104 16.44 -3.55 -22.70
N ASP A 105 16.90 -2.47 -23.33
CA ASP A 105 16.18 -1.76 -24.39
C ASP A 105 15.54 -2.76 -25.36
N SER A 106 14.25 -3.01 -25.23
CA SER A 106 13.47 -3.85 -26.13
C SER A 106 12.96 -3.02 -27.31
N LEU A 107 13.85 -2.24 -27.93
CA LEU A 107 13.60 -1.49 -29.17
C LEU A 107 14.39 -2.05 -30.35
N SER A 108 14.42 -3.38 -30.47
CA SER A 108 14.96 -4.07 -31.65
C SER A 108 14.01 -5.12 -32.23
N TYR A 109 12.71 -4.91 -32.05
CA TYR A 109 11.67 -5.57 -32.86
C TYR A 109 10.67 -4.55 -33.38
N LEU A 110 11.12 -3.72 -34.34
CA LEU A 110 10.32 -3.20 -35.45
C LEU A 110 11.24 -3.10 -36.67
#